data_AF-A0A4S0N358-F1
#
_entry.id   AF-A0A4S0N358-F1
#
_cell.length_a   1.000
_cell.length_b   1.000
_cell.length_c   1.000
_cell.angle_alpha   90.00
_cell.angle_beta   90.00
_cell.angle_gamma   90.00
#
_symmetry.space_group_name_H-M   'P 1'
#
loop_
_entity.id
_entity.type
_entity.pdbx_description
1 polymer ?
#
loop_
_entity_poly.entity_id
_entity_poly.type
_entity_poly.pdbx_seq_one_letter_code
_entity_poly.pdbx_strand_id
1 'polypeptide(L)'
;FDIGTIALSAVGLAGWTFFPESIATGMLLVAAAIFNAVRLARWAGHRTLPDPLVLILHVAFAFVPLGLLLAGLAVFAPERIPAVSGIHAFAVGAIACMTLAVMARATLGHTGRDLKASRGTCAVFVAIVAAAVLRVA
;
A
#
# COMPACT_ATOMS: atom_id res chain seq x y z
N PHE A 1 13.24 10.78 -10.32
CA PHE A 1 11.89 10.72 -9.73
C PHE A 1 11.80 9.64 -8.65
N ASP A 2 11.98 8.36 -8.96
CA ASP A 2 11.74 7.26 -8.00
C ASP A 2 12.55 7.36 -6.70
N ILE A 3 13.86 7.63 -6.80
CA ILE A 3 14.72 7.87 -5.62
C ILE A 3 14.19 9.03 -4.77
N GLY A 4 13.75 10.12 -5.43
CA GLY A 4 13.17 11.28 -4.75
C GLY A 4 11.86 10.94 -4.04
N THR A 5 10.97 10.16 -4.67
CA THR A 5 9.74 9.67 -4.05
C THR A 5 10.02 8.80 -2.82
N ILE A 6 11.01 7.91 -2.92
CA ILE A 6 11.42 7.03 -1.81
C ILE A 6 12.01 7.85 -0.67
N ALA A 7 12.94 8.78 -0.97
CA ALA A 7 13.55 9.65 0.02
C ALA A 7 12.52 10.53 0.73
N LEU A 8 11.59 11.13 -0.02
CA LEU A 8 10.48 11.91 0.54
C LEU A 8 9.60 11.06 1.47
N SER A 9 9.28 9.83 1.06
CA SER A 9 8.50 8.90 1.88
C SER A 9 9.24 8.53 3.17
N ALA A 10 10.54 8.25 3.09
CA ALA A 10 11.36 7.91 4.24
C ALA A 10 11.48 9.09 5.22
N VAL A 11 11.71 10.31 4.73
CA VAL A 11 11.75 11.52 5.56
C VAL A 11 10.39 11.79 6.20
N GLY A 12 9.30 11.65 5.44
CA GLY A 12 7.94 11.80 5.97
C GLY A 12 7.61 10.80 7.07
N LEU A 13 7.97 9.52 6.87
CA LEU A 13 7.77 8.46 7.88
C LEU A 13 8.68 8.63 9.12
N ALA A 14 9.90 9.11 8.94
CA ALA A 14 10.76 9.48 10.07
C ALA A 14 10.14 10.65 10.86
N GLY A 15 9.67 11.69 10.16
CA GLY A 15 8.92 12.79 10.75
C GLY A 15 7.67 12.31 11.49
N TRP A 16 6.93 11.35 10.93
CA TRP A 16 5.76 10.75 11.56
C TRP A 16 6.09 9.97 12.83
N THR A 17 7.25 9.33 12.86
CA THR A 17 7.71 8.55 14.01
C THR A 17 8.06 9.45 15.20
N PHE A 18 8.75 10.57 14.95
CA PHE A 18 9.26 11.44 16.02
C PHE A 18 8.35 12.63 16.33
N PHE A 19 7.60 13.11 15.34
CA PHE A 19 6.76 14.30 15.42
C PHE A 19 5.39 14.04 14.74
N PRO A 20 4.59 13.08 15.26
CA PRO A 20 3.37 12.63 14.60
C PRO A 20 2.30 13.70 14.45
N GLU A 21 2.26 14.71 15.33
CA GLU A 21 1.26 15.79 15.29
C GLU A 21 1.75 17.05 14.59
N SER A 22 2.97 17.05 14.06
CA SER A 22 3.52 18.21 13.37
C SER A 22 2.85 18.43 12.02
N ILE A 23 2.40 19.66 11.77
CA ILE A 23 1.86 20.09 10.47
C ILE A 23 2.88 19.83 9.34
N ALA A 24 4.17 20.07 9.59
CA ALA A 24 5.21 19.83 8.61
C ALA A 24 5.30 18.34 8.23
N THR A 25 5.20 17.46 9.22
CA THR A 25 5.12 16.00 9.00
C THR A 25 3.89 15.65 8.17
N GLY A 26 2.72 16.18 8.51
CA GLY A 26 1.48 15.96 7.75
C GLY A 26 1.63 16.37 6.28
N MET A 27 2.22 17.53 6.01
CA MET A 27 2.47 18.00 4.64
C MET A 27 3.44 17.08 3.88
N LEU A 28 4.52 16.63 4.52
CA LEU A 28 5.48 15.70 3.90
C LEU A 28 4.83 14.37 3.54
N LEU A 29 3.98 13.83 4.42
CA LEU A 29 3.26 12.57 4.18
C LEU A 29 2.25 12.69 3.03
N VAL A 30 1.49 13.79 2.97
CA VAL A 30 0.55 14.05 1.85
C VAL A 30 1.31 14.21 0.53
N ALA A 31 2.44 14.93 0.53
CA ALA A 31 3.29 15.04 -0.66
C ALA A 31 3.86 13.66 -1.07
N ALA A 32 4.33 12.85 -0.12
CA ALA A 32 4.81 11.49 -0.37
C ALA A 32 3.70 10.60 -0.95
N ALA A 33 2.46 10.73 -0.46
CA ALA A 33 1.30 10.00 -0.98
C ALA A 33 1.04 10.35 -2.45
N ILE A 34 1.02 11.64 -2.80
CA ILE A 34 0.84 12.10 -4.19
C ILE A 34 1.95 11.55 -5.08
N PHE A 35 3.22 11.64 -4.66
CA PHE A 35 4.34 11.17 -5.45
C PHE A 35 4.33 9.64 -5.65
N ASN A 36 3.91 8.87 -4.65
CA ASN A 36 3.73 7.42 -4.80
C ASN A 36 2.52 7.06 -5.66
N ALA A 37 1.43 7.84 -5.60
CA ALA A 37 0.29 7.67 -6.51
C ALA A 37 0.69 7.95 -7.96
N VAL A 38 1.45 9.02 -8.22
CA VAL A 38 2.02 9.31 -9.56
C VAL A 38 2.99 8.19 -9.98
N ARG A 39 3.81 7.68 -9.06
CA ARG A 39 4.70 6.55 -9.33
C ARG A 39 3.91 5.31 -9.78
N LEU A 40 2.85 4.96 -9.07
CA LEU A 40 1.96 3.85 -9.40
C LEU A 40 1.23 4.09 -10.74
N ALA A 41 0.75 5.31 -11.00
CA ALA A 41 0.08 5.65 -12.26
C ALA A 41 1.00 5.56 -13.48
N ARG A 42 2.30 5.79 -13.29
CA ARG A 42 3.32 5.57 -14.32
C ARG A 42 3.61 4.10 -14.57
N TRP A 43 3.20 3.21 -13.66
CA TRP A 43 3.24 1.79 -13.94
C TRP A 43 2.12 1.45 -14.91
N ALA A 44 2.38 0.50 -15.80
CA ALA A 44 1.39 0.02 -16.76
C ALA A 44 0.34 -0.90 -16.10
N GLY A 45 -0.27 -0.47 -14.99
CA GLY A 45 -1.15 -1.30 -14.16
C GLY A 45 -2.34 -1.87 -14.93
N HIS A 46 -2.85 -1.17 -15.95
CA HIS A 46 -3.90 -1.71 -16.82
C HIS A 46 -3.49 -3.02 -17.54
N ARG A 47 -2.19 -3.22 -17.79
CA ARG A 47 -1.66 -4.44 -18.43
C ARG A 47 -1.60 -5.63 -17.48
N THR A 48 -1.81 -5.43 -16.18
CA THR A 48 -1.73 -6.50 -15.18
C THR A 48 -3.08 -7.15 -14.89
N LEU A 49 -4.18 -6.56 -15.38
CA LEU A 49 -5.55 -7.11 -15.22
C LEU A 49 -5.68 -8.59 -15.64
N PRO A 50 -5.03 -9.08 -16.72
CA PRO A 50 -5.12 -10.49 -17.10
C PRO A 50 -4.36 -11.45 -16.15
N ASP A 51 -3.45 -10.95 -15.32
CA ASP A 51 -2.63 -11.76 -14.40
C ASP A 51 -2.87 -11.34 -12.94
N PRO A 52 -3.72 -12.07 -12.20
CA PRO A 52 -4.02 -11.77 -10.81
C PRO A 52 -2.79 -11.74 -9.89
N LEU A 53 -1.72 -12.49 -10.21
CA LEU A 53 -0.50 -12.52 -9.40
C LEU A 53 0.27 -11.20 -9.50
N VAL A 54 0.18 -10.49 -10.63
CA VAL A 54 0.80 -9.18 -10.83
C VAL A 54 -0.15 -8.05 -10.42
N LEU A 55 -1.45 -8.23 -10.66
CA LEU A 55 -2.48 -7.26 -10.24
C LEU A 55 -2.47 -7.02 -8.73
N ILE A 56 -2.40 -8.08 -7.93
CA ILE A 56 -2.42 -7.95 -6.46
C ILE A 56 -1.22 -7.14 -5.94
N LEU A 57 -0.07 -7.16 -6.62
CA LEU A 57 1.09 -6.35 -6.24
C LEU A 57 0.80 -4.86 -6.43
N HIS A 58 0.04 -4.48 -7.47
CA HIS A 58 -0.38 -3.09 -7.69
C HIS A 58 -1.41 -2.66 -6.66
N VAL A 59 -2.37 -3.54 -6.35
CA VAL A 59 -3.37 -3.29 -5.30
C VAL A 59 -2.70 -3.12 -3.94
N ALA A 60 -1.78 -4.01 -3.56
CA ALA A 60 -1.01 -3.90 -2.33
C ALA A 60 -0.18 -2.61 -2.29
N PHE A 61 0.49 -2.25 -3.39
CA PHE A 61 1.25 -1.00 -3.46
C PHE A 61 0.34 0.22 -3.35
N ALA A 62 -0.90 0.20 -3.84
CA ALA A 62 -1.85 1.32 -3.73
C ALA A 62 -2.19 1.67 -2.27
N PHE A 63 -2.06 0.73 -1.35
CA PHE A 63 -2.21 1.01 0.07
C PHE A 63 -1.05 1.81 0.67
N VAL A 64 0.12 1.88 0.02
CA VAL A 64 1.24 2.73 0.46
C VAL A 64 0.90 4.22 0.37
N PRO A 65 0.53 4.79 -0.79
CA PRO A 65 0.09 6.18 -0.85
C PRO A 65 -1.20 6.41 -0.04
N LEU A 66 -2.11 5.42 0.06
CA LEU A 66 -3.29 5.55 0.91
C LEU A 66 -2.93 5.70 2.39
N GLY A 67 -2.03 4.86 2.92
CA GLY A 67 -1.58 4.95 4.31
C GLY A 67 -0.84 6.24 4.60
N LEU A 68 0.02 6.71 3.68
CA LEU A 68 0.70 8.00 3.78
C LEU A 68 -0.32 9.15 3.81
N LEU A 69 -1.34 9.09 2.93
CA LEU A 69 -2.38 10.10 2.87
C LEU A 69 -3.20 10.14 4.16
N LEU A 70 -3.65 8.99 4.66
CA LEU A 70 -4.43 8.89 5.89
C LEU A 70 -3.62 9.37 7.11
N ALA A 71 -2.36 8.95 7.22
CA ALA A 71 -1.47 9.40 8.28
C ALA A 71 -1.23 10.92 8.23
N GLY A 72 -1.06 11.49 7.03
CA GLY A 72 -0.91 12.94 6.86
C GLY A 72 -2.20 13.71 7.15
N LEU A 73 -3.35 13.23 6.69
CA LEU A 73 -4.65 13.87 6.89
C LEU A 73 -5.13 13.79 8.35
N ALA A 74 -4.73 12.77 9.10
CA ALA A 74 -5.02 12.66 10.53
C ALA A 74 -4.44 13.84 11.34
N VAL A 75 -3.34 14.47 10.88
CA VAL A 75 -2.78 15.69 11.49
C VAL A 75 -3.71 16.89 11.29
N PHE A 76 -4.34 17.00 10.13
CA PHE A 76 -5.18 18.15 9.76
C PHE A 76 -6.64 18.01 10.19
N ALA A 77 -7.12 16.77 10.37
CA ALA A 77 -8.51 16.47 10.72
C ALA A 77 -8.59 15.29 11.72
N PRO A 78 -7.97 15.40 12.90
CA PRO A 78 -7.88 14.30 13.87
C PRO A 78 -9.24 13.81 14.37
N GLU A 79 -10.25 14.68 14.42
CA GLU A 79 -11.61 14.31 14.83
C GLU A 79 -12.37 13.49 13.77
N ARG A 80 -11.94 13.54 12.50
CA ARG A 80 -12.60 12.87 11.37
C ARG A 80 -11.83 11.68 10.84
N ILE A 81 -10.50 11.70 10.96
CA ILE A 81 -9.61 10.68 10.40
C ILE A 81 -8.76 10.12 11.55
N PRO A 82 -9.10 8.92 12.05
CA PRO A 82 -8.32 8.27 13.08
C PRO A 82 -6.89 7.97 12.60
N ALA A 83 -5.89 8.27 13.44
CA ALA A 83 -4.49 7.94 13.14
C ALA A 83 -4.27 6.44 12.84
N VAL A 84 -5.10 5.58 13.45
CA VAL A 84 -5.05 4.12 13.27
C VAL A 84 -5.41 3.67 11.84
N SER A 85 -6.22 4.45 11.10
CA SER A 85 -6.59 4.10 9.72
C SER A 85 -5.36 4.05 8.80
N GLY A 86 -4.39 4.96 8.99
CA GLY A 86 -3.11 4.93 8.29
C GLY A 86 -2.29 3.68 8.62
N ILE A 87 -2.25 3.29 9.90
CA ILE A 87 -1.56 2.06 10.36
C ILE A 87 -2.19 0.82 9.71
N HIS A 88 -3.53 0.74 9.65
CA HIS A 88 -4.21 -0.40 9.03
C HIS A 88 -3.98 -0.47 7.51
N ALA A 89 -3.96 0.69 6.83
CA ALA A 89 -3.58 0.74 5.42
C ALA A 89 -2.15 0.23 5.20
N PHE A 90 -1.18 0.63 6.03
CA PHE A 90 0.20 0.13 5.91
C PHE A 90 0.32 -1.36 6.25
N ALA A 91 -0.16 -1.77 7.41
CA ALA A 91 0.08 -3.11 7.93
C ALA A 91 -0.69 -4.18 7.15
N VAL A 92 -2.01 -4.00 7.00
CA VAL A 92 -2.87 -5.00 6.35
C VAL A 92 -2.89 -4.78 4.84
N GLY A 93 -3.09 -3.53 4.42
CA GLY A 93 -3.21 -3.18 3.00
C GLY A 93 -1.91 -3.32 2.23
N ALA A 94 -0.81 -2.72 2.71
CA ALA A 94 0.46 -2.78 1.98
C ALA A 94 1.27 -4.03 2.35
N ILE A 95 1.69 -4.16 3.62
CA ILE A 95 2.66 -5.19 4.03
C ILE A 95 2.06 -6.60 3.91
N ALA A 96 0.90 -6.87 4.50
CA ALA A 96 0.33 -8.21 4.49
C ALA A 96 -0.10 -8.65 3.08
N CYS A 97 -0.77 -7.77 2.31
CA CYS A 97 -1.15 -8.10 0.93
C CYS A 97 0.08 -8.33 0.03
N MET A 98 1.11 -7.48 0.12
CA MET A 98 2.35 -7.62 -0.66
C MET A 98 3.06 -8.93 -0.31
N THR A 99 3.18 -9.24 0.99
CA THR A 99 3.82 -10.47 1.47
C THR A 99 3.09 -11.70 0.93
N LEU A 100 1.76 -11.73 1.06
CA LEU A 100 0.95 -12.84 0.56
C LEU A 100 1.07 -13.00 -0.96
N ALA A 101 1.06 -11.89 -1.71
CA ALA A 101 1.25 -11.91 -3.16
C ALA A 101 2.59 -12.51 -3.57
N VAL A 102 3.69 -12.06 -2.94
CA VAL A 102 5.04 -12.57 -3.18
C VAL A 102 5.14 -14.05 -2.81
N MET A 103 4.62 -14.44 -1.65
CA MET A 103 4.61 -15.83 -1.19
C MET A 103 3.85 -16.74 -2.16
N ALA A 104 2.65 -16.36 -2.59
CA ALA A 104 1.86 -17.15 -3.52
C ALA A 104 2.61 -17.40 -4.84
N ARG A 105 3.24 -16.36 -5.40
CA ARG A 105 4.03 -16.48 -6.64
C ARG A 105 5.29 -17.32 -6.43
N ALA A 106 6.00 -17.13 -5.30
CA ALA A 106 7.21 -17.88 -4.97
C ALA A 106 6.90 -19.37 -4.77
N THR A 107 5.81 -19.71 -4.08
CA THR A 107 5.38 -21.10 -3.90
C THR A 107 5.10 -21.78 -5.24
N LEU A 108 4.41 -21.12 -6.17
CA LEU A 108 4.17 -21.68 -7.50
C LEU A 108 5.51 -21.91 -8.24
N GLY A 109 6.38 -20.89 -8.28
CA GLY A 109 7.67 -20.97 -8.97
C GLY A 109 8.62 -22.04 -8.39
N HIS A 110 8.74 -22.13 -7.06
CA HIS A 110 9.62 -23.12 -6.41
C HIS A 110 9.06 -24.54 -6.39
N THR A 111 7.77 -24.73 -6.67
CA THR A 111 7.15 -26.06 -6.81
C THR A 111 7.03 -26.51 -8.26
N GLY A 112 7.58 -25.75 -9.22
CA GLY A 112 7.51 -26.06 -10.65
C GLY A 112 6.08 -25.99 -11.23
N ARG A 113 5.15 -25.33 -10.55
CA ARG A 113 3.78 -25.12 -11.04
C ARG A 113 3.72 -23.90 -11.95
N ASP A 114 2.77 -23.91 -12.87
CA ASP A 114 2.48 -22.74 -13.69
C ASP A 114 2.22 -21.50 -12.81
N LEU A 115 2.79 -20.37 -13.20
CA LEU A 115 2.59 -19.07 -12.54
C LEU A 115 1.22 -18.50 -12.89
N LYS A 116 0.16 -19.21 -12.49
CA LYS A 116 -1.23 -18.83 -12.73
C LYS A 116 -2.00 -18.90 -11.42
N ALA A 117 -2.64 -17.80 -11.05
CA ALA A 117 -3.51 -17.78 -9.89
C ALA A 117 -4.70 -18.73 -10.10
N SER A 118 -4.87 -19.68 -9.17
CA SER A 118 -6.07 -20.51 -9.10
C SER A 118 -7.26 -19.71 -8.56
N ARG A 119 -8.48 -20.26 -8.69
CA ARG A 119 -9.67 -19.66 -8.05
C ARG A 119 -9.50 -19.50 -6.55
N GLY A 120 -8.84 -20.46 -5.89
CA GLY A 120 -8.52 -20.39 -4.46
C GLY A 120 -7.57 -19.23 -4.15
N THR A 121 -6.49 -19.09 -4.92
CA THR A 121 -5.53 -17.98 -4.78
C THR A 121 -6.22 -16.63 -4.94
N CYS A 122 -7.07 -16.48 -5.96
CA CYS A 122 -7.87 -15.26 -6.14
C CYS A 122 -8.80 -14.98 -4.96
N ALA A 123 -9.45 -16.01 -4.39
CA ALA A 123 -10.30 -15.86 -3.22
C ALA A 123 -9.52 -15.36 -2.00
N VAL A 124 -8.30 -15.86 -1.77
CA VAL A 124 -7.43 -15.37 -0.69
C VAL A 124 -7.05 -13.90 -0.93
N PHE A 125 -6.71 -13.51 -2.16
CA PHE A 125 -6.41 -12.11 -2.51
C PHE A 125 -7.60 -11.19 -2.27
N VAL A 126 -8.80 -11.59 -2.66
CA VAL A 126 -10.02 -10.81 -2.39
C VAL A 126 -10.26 -10.70 -0.88
N ALA A 127 -10.12 -11.79 -0.14
CA ALA A 127 -10.34 -11.80 1.31
C ALA A 127 -9.37 -10.87 2.06
N ILE A 128 -8.08 -10.87 1.72
CA ILE A 128 -7.11 -9.99 2.40
C ILE A 128 -7.34 -8.51 2.05
N VAL A 129 -7.73 -8.20 0.81
CA VAL A 129 -8.06 -6.82 0.40
C VAL A 129 -9.33 -6.36 1.11
N ALA A 130 -10.36 -7.21 1.20
CA ALA A 130 -11.57 -6.91 1.96
C ALA A 130 -11.25 -6.67 3.45
N ALA A 131 -10.40 -7.52 4.05
CA ALA A 131 -9.94 -7.32 5.42
C ALA A 131 -9.18 -5.99 5.59
N ALA A 132 -8.34 -5.60 4.63
CA ALA A 132 -7.65 -4.31 4.65
C ALA A 132 -8.64 -3.14 4.60
N VAL A 133 -9.60 -3.16 3.67
CA VAL A 133 -10.62 -2.11 3.54
C VAL A 133 -11.46 -1.98 4.81
N LEU A 134 -11.92 -3.11 5.36
CA LEU A 134 -12.72 -3.13 6.61
C LEU A 134 -11.93 -2.67 7.85
N ARG A 135 -10.60 -2.77 7.83
CA ARG A 135 -9.75 -2.28 8.92
C ARG A 135 -9.42 -0.79 8.78
N VAL A 136 -9.47 -0.24 7.57
CA VAL A 136 -9.20 1.18 7.30
C VAL A 136 -10.42 2.05 7.60
N ALA A 137 -11.62 1.54 7.27
CA ALA A 137 -12.91 2.17 7.56
C ALA A 137 -13.17 2.27 9.06
#